data_AF-A0A662HCV9-F1
#
_entry.id   AF-A0A662HCV9-F1
#
_cell.length_a   1.000
_cell.length_b   1.000
_cell.length_c   1.000
_cell.angle_alpha   90.00
_cell.angle_beta   90.00
_cell.angle_gamma   90.00
#
_symmetry.space_group_name_H-M   'P 1'
#
loop_
_entity.id
_entity.type
_entity.pdbx_description
1 polymer ?
#
loop_
_entity_poly.entity_id
_entity_poly.type
_entity_poly.pdbx_seq_one_letter_code
_entity_poly.pdbx_strand_id
1 'polypeptide(L)'
;MLKRLLKSLYLVRTLRIACPRRRAVIALSFYEIKKNIHKFVVLTLIVLTFMAVFASILVINFIKTNPDISKSPVGSLIRKTIERYEWILTLLLPRFFIVLIAIVIGAGLFSSEYEEGTSYIIYTRPLSRLDMYLGKFLGGFTLLSVLIFSYAFLGIWLSTVFFGKIEGWQAIPFVVIGMIYSQLMFYSISYMFGQLFRRSTLSLLVSMAVLLIFSAIQGVLEVLASLRGLEYLKNVVYVLPTWAANLPLYISIELLPEVGVFMGRMGTFISDVWVASLVILLYFLFSTTVTLYSLHESDLAS
;
A
#
# COMPACT_ATOMS: atom_id res chain seq x y z
N MET A 1 -29.55 -14.52 11.15
CA MET A 1 -30.34 -13.43 10.54
C MET A 1 -30.80 -12.38 11.57
N LEU A 2 -31.44 -12.78 12.68
CA LEU A 2 -31.96 -11.87 13.72
C LEU A 2 -30.90 -10.99 14.43
N LYS A 3 -29.71 -11.53 14.74
CA LYS A 3 -28.58 -10.76 15.31
C LYS A 3 -28.04 -9.67 14.36
N ARG A 4 -28.16 -9.83 13.03
CA ARG A 4 -27.76 -8.82 12.04
C ARG A 4 -28.79 -7.68 11.96
N LEU A 5 -30.07 -8.00 12.04
CA LEU A 5 -31.16 -7.01 12.10
C LEU A 5 -31.11 -6.19 13.40
N LEU A 6 -30.80 -6.81 14.54
CA LEU A 6 -30.63 -6.10 15.82
C LEU A 6 -29.41 -5.16 15.82
N LYS A 7 -28.32 -5.53 15.13
CA LYS A 7 -27.14 -4.67 14.96
C LYS A 7 -27.43 -3.48 14.02
N SER A 8 -28.29 -3.69 13.02
CA SER A 8 -28.85 -2.63 12.17
C SER A 8 -29.77 -1.69 12.97
N LEU A 9 -30.63 -2.22 13.84
CA LEU A 9 -31.53 -1.45 14.72
C LEU A 9 -30.80 -0.61 15.78
N TYR A 10 -29.70 -1.11 16.35
CA TYR A 10 -28.84 -0.30 17.23
C TYR A 10 -28.20 0.89 16.51
N LEU A 11 -27.98 0.75 15.20
CA LEU A 11 -27.50 1.80 14.30
C LEU A 11 -28.57 2.87 14.03
N VAL A 12 -29.85 2.47 13.99
CA VAL A 12 -31.00 3.38 13.81
C VAL A 12 -31.14 4.32 15.02
N ARG A 13 -30.86 3.85 16.24
CA ARG A 13 -31.05 4.65 17.46
C ARG A 13 -29.94 5.68 17.70
N THR A 14 -28.73 5.45 17.21
CA THR A 14 -27.58 6.35 17.41
C THR A 14 -27.46 7.46 16.36
N LEU A 15 -28.10 7.30 15.20
CA LEU A 15 -28.00 8.27 14.08
C LEU A 15 -29.26 9.13 13.87
N ARG A 16 -30.33 8.91 14.65
CA ARG A 16 -31.61 9.66 14.54
C ARG A 16 -31.57 11.08 15.10
N ILE A 17 -30.47 11.48 15.73
CA ILE A 17 -30.31 12.82 16.31
C ILE A 17 -29.39 13.59 15.38
N ALA A 18 -29.94 14.58 14.67
CA ALA A 18 -29.27 15.56 13.79
C ALA A 18 -27.74 15.57 13.96
N CYS A 19 -27.05 14.63 13.31
CA CYS A 19 -25.61 14.49 13.50
C CYS A 19 -24.95 15.47 12.54
N PRO A 20 -24.09 16.40 13.03
CA PRO A 20 -23.31 17.24 12.16
C PRO A 20 -22.55 16.37 11.16
N ARG A 21 -22.49 16.80 9.90
CA ARG A 21 -21.84 16.14 8.74
C ARG A 21 -20.57 15.36 9.10
N ARG A 22 -19.70 15.96 9.92
CA ARG A 22 -18.46 15.36 10.45
C ARG A 22 -18.66 14.07 11.24
N ARG A 23 -19.67 13.98 12.11
CA ARG A 23 -19.95 12.77 12.92
C ARG A 23 -20.39 11.60 12.04
N ALA A 24 -21.14 11.87 10.97
CA ALA A 24 -21.55 10.82 10.03
C ALA A 24 -20.35 10.22 9.29
N VAL A 25 -19.43 11.06 8.81
CA VAL A 25 -18.17 10.62 8.14
C VAL A 25 -17.32 9.77 9.07
N ILE A 26 -17.16 10.20 10.34
CA ILE A 26 -16.39 9.45 11.34
C ILE A 26 -17.05 8.10 11.66
N ALA A 27 -18.38 8.09 11.86
CA ALA A 27 -19.11 6.86 12.12
C ALA A 27 -19.00 5.85 10.96
N LEU A 28 -19.07 6.34 9.72
CA LEU A 28 -18.87 5.52 8.52
C LEU A 28 -17.43 4.97 8.45
N SER A 29 -16.44 5.81 8.78
CA SER A 29 -15.03 5.39 8.82
C SER A 29 -14.82 4.24 9.81
N PHE A 30 -15.35 4.36 11.04
CA PHE A 30 -15.25 3.31 12.06
C PHE A 30 -16.00 2.04 11.68
N TYR A 31 -17.13 2.18 10.98
CA TYR A 31 -17.84 1.03 10.44
C TYR A 31 -16.97 0.26 9.44
N GLU A 32 -16.33 0.95 8.50
CA GLU A 32 -15.45 0.31 7.50
C GLU A 32 -14.22 -0.36 8.13
N ILE A 33 -13.61 0.25 9.14
CA ILE A 33 -12.53 -0.36 9.90
C ILE A 33 -12.99 -1.70 10.49
N LYS A 34 -14.12 -1.70 11.20
CA LYS A 34 -14.67 -2.92 11.81
C LYS A 34 -15.04 -3.96 10.77
N LYS A 35 -15.62 -3.55 9.64
CA LYS A 35 -16.01 -4.45 8.54
C LYS A 35 -14.78 -5.14 7.95
N ASN A 36 -13.73 -4.39 7.64
CA ASN A 36 -12.54 -4.91 6.96
C ASN A 36 -11.64 -5.77 7.87
N ILE A 37 -11.58 -5.51 9.18
CA ILE A 37 -10.82 -6.34 10.14
C ILE A 37 -11.32 -7.80 10.16
N HIS A 38 -12.62 -8.01 9.97
CA HIS A 38 -13.21 -9.36 10.03
C HIS A 38 -13.18 -10.09 8.69
N LYS A 39 -12.66 -9.47 7.62
CA LYS A 39 -12.56 -10.13 6.31
C LYS A 39 -11.40 -11.14 6.38
N PHE A 40 -11.72 -12.41 6.13
CA PHE A 40 -10.74 -13.49 6.13
C PHE A 40 -9.54 -13.19 5.21
N VAL A 41 -9.78 -12.68 4.00
CA VAL A 41 -8.70 -12.33 3.05
C VAL A 41 -7.74 -11.29 3.63
N VAL A 42 -8.26 -10.27 4.33
CA VAL A 42 -7.42 -9.23 4.97
C VAL A 42 -6.61 -9.84 6.11
N LEU A 43 -7.25 -10.67 6.95
CA LEU A 43 -6.56 -11.39 8.03
C LEU A 43 -5.45 -12.30 7.50
N THR A 44 -5.73 -13.07 6.44
CA THR A 44 -4.74 -13.95 5.79
C THR A 44 -3.55 -13.16 5.29
N LEU A 45 -3.77 -12.03 4.61
CA LEU A 45 -2.67 -11.19 4.12
C LEU A 45 -1.88 -10.54 5.27
N ILE A 46 -2.51 -10.17 6.37
CA ILE A 46 -1.82 -9.67 7.57
C ILE A 46 -0.88 -10.76 8.11
N VAL A 47 -1.36 -11.98 8.28
CA VAL A 47 -0.54 -13.12 8.73
C VAL A 47 0.61 -13.38 7.77
N LEU A 48 0.35 -13.36 6.46
CA LEU A 48 1.36 -13.56 5.43
C LEU A 48 2.42 -12.45 5.45
N THR A 49 2.01 -11.20 5.65
CA THR A 49 2.93 -10.06 5.77
C THR A 49 3.84 -10.22 6.98
N PHE A 50 3.30 -10.61 8.14
CA PHE A 50 4.13 -10.89 9.32
C PHE A 50 5.08 -12.06 9.11
N MET A 51 4.61 -13.14 8.48
CA MET A 51 5.44 -14.29 8.14
C MET A 51 6.57 -13.91 7.16
N ALA A 52 6.30 -12.99 6.23
CA ALA A 52 7.31 -12.46 5.32
C ALA A 52 8.35 -11.58 6.06
N VAL A 53 8.00 -10.90 7.16
CA VAL A 53 9.01 -10.24 8.02
C VAL A 53 9.96 -11.28 8.60
N PHE A 54 9.44 -12.36 9.17
CA PHE A 54 10.29 -13.43 9.70
C PHE A 54 11.17 -14.04 8.59
N ALA A 55 10.62 -14.27 7.40
CA ALA A 55 11.37 -14.74 6.26
C ALA A 55 12.50 -13.77 5.86
N SER A 56 12.27 -12.45 5.91
CA SER A 56 13.30 -11.45 5.59
C SER A 56 14.52 -11.53 6.51
N ILE A 57 14.30 -11.81 7.80
CA ILE A 57 15.37 -12.00 8.80
C ILE A 57 16.19 -13.25 8.48
N LEU A 58 15.52 -14.34 8.09
CA LEU A 58 16.20 -15.56 7.68
C LEU A 58 17.06 -15.34 6.43
N VAL A 59 16.56 -14.57 5.45
CA VAL A 59 17.32 -14.20 4.25
C VAL A 59 18.56 -13.36 4.61
N ILE A 60 18.43 -12.37 5.50
CA ILE A 60 19.56 -11.55 5.95
C ILE A 60 20.59 -12.41 6.69
N ASN A 61 20.15 -13.31 7.58
CA ASN A 61 21.03 -14.25 8.28
C ASN A 61 21.76 -15.20 7.34
N PHE A 62 21.05 -15.70 6.32
CA PHE A 62 21.65 -16.54 5.28
C PHE A 62 22.77 -15.77 4.56
N ILE A 63 22.52 -14.54 4.13
CA ILE A 63 23.54 -13.73 3.43
C ILE A 63 24.78 -13.49 4.31
N LYS A 64 24.60 -13.27 5.61
CA LYS A 64 25.71 -13.03 6.55
C LYS A 64 26.55 -14.27 6.83
N THR A 65 25.89 -15.42 6.95
CA THR A 65 26.54 -16.67 7.39
C THR A 65 27.31 -17.34 6.26
N ASN A 66 26.92 -17.12 5.00
CA ASN A 66 27.55 -17.76 3.85
C ASN A 66 28.91 -17.12 3.50
N PRO A 67 30.03 -17.85 3.67
CA PRO A 67 31.38 -17.31 3.41
C PRO A 67 31.66 -17.10 1.92
N ASP A 68 30.93 -17.78 1.02
CA ASP A 68 31.13 -17.68 -0.43
C ASP A 68 30.77 -16.30 -0.98
N ILE A 69 29.82 -15.61 -0.35
CA ILE A 69 29.43 -14.25 -0.75
C ILE A 69 30.59 -13.28 -0.48
N SER A 70 31.41 -13.52 0.54
CA SER A 70 32.53 -12.66 0.91
C SER A 70 33.77 -12.81 0.00
N LYS A 71 33.83 -13.82 -0.86
CA LYS A 71 35.02 -14.11 -1.69
C LYS A 71 35.20 -13.13 -2.84
N SER A 72 34.14 -12.42 -3.25
CA SER A 72 34.24 -11.37 -4.27
C SER A 72 34.38 -9.98 -3.62
N PRO A 73 35.16 -9.04 -4.22
CA PRO A 73 35.26 -7.66 -3.75
C PRO A 73 33.90 -6.94 -3.70
N VAL A 74 32.96 -7.35 -4.54
CA VAL A 74 31.59 -6.82 -4.59
C VAL A 74 30.75 -7.41 -3.44
N GLY A 75 30.87 -8.72 -3.20
CA GLY A 75 30.09 -9.41 -2.18
C GLY A 75 30.50 -9.07 -0.74
N SER A 76 31.76 -8.73 -0.49
CA SER A 76 32.18 -8.21 0.81
C SER A 76 31.58 -6.84 1.14
N LEU A 77 31.42 -5.97 0.13
CA LEU A 77 30.76 -4.67 0.29
C LEU A 77 29.25 -4.81 0.45
N ILE A 78 28.63 -5.71 -0.32
CA ILE A 78 27.21 -6.09 -0.17
C ILE A 78 26.95 -6.52 1.28
N ARG A 79 27.76 -7.45 1.80
CA ARG A 79 27.63 -7.93 3.17
C ARG A 79 27.76 -6.80 4.19
N LYS A 80 28.75 -5.92 4.02
CA LYS A 80 28.99 -4.79 4.95
C LYS A 80 27.83 -3.80 4.98
N THR A 81 27.25 -3.45 3.83
CA THR A 81 26.07 -2.56 3.80
C THR A 81 24.85 -3.25 4.40
N ILE A 82 24.65 -4.54 4.11
CA ILE A 82 23.55 -5.33 4.69
C ILE A 82 23.67 -5.41 6.20
N GLU A 83 24.86 -5.69 6.74
CA GLU A 83 25.14 -5.72 8.18
C GLU A 83 24.86 -4.37 8.87
N ARG A 84 24.96 -3.27 8.12
CA ARG A 84 24.72 -1.93 8.65
C ARG A 84 23.25 -1.52 8.61
N TYR A 85 22.51 -1.90 7.57
CA TYR A 85 21.15 -1.42 7.28
C TYR A 85 20.11 -2.53 7.16
N GLU A 86 20.16 -3.50 8.07
CA GLU A 86 19.33 -4.71 8.05
C GLU A 86 17.84 -4.40 8.20
N TRP A 87 17.53 -3.37 8.98
CA TRP A 87 16.17 -2.92 9.22
C TRP A 87 15.49 -2.48 7.93
N ILE A 88 16.23 -1.89 6.98
CA ILE A 88 15.70 -1.45 5.68
C ILE A 88 15.24 -2.65 4.88
N LEU A 89 16.08 -3.68 4.77
CA LEU A 89 15.73 -4.90 4.03
C LEU A 89 14.56 -5.64 4.68
N THR A 90 14.53 -5.65 6.02
CA THR A 90 13.43 -6.24 6.79
C THR A 90 12.08 -5.56 6.47
N LEU A 91 12.09 -4.24 6.25
CA LEU A 91 10.90 -3.46 5.89
C LEU A 91 10.54 -3.51 4.39
N LEU A 92 11.54 -3.62 3.51
CA LEU A 92 11.31 -3.54 2.06
C LEU A 92 10.93 -4.88 1.44
N LEU A 93 11.48 -6.02 1.92
CA LEU A 93 11.24 -7.33 1.31
C LEU A 93 9.75 -7.75 1.33
N PRO A 94 9.00 -7.58 2.44
CA PRO A 94 7.57 -7.90 2.49
C PRO A 94 6.63 -6.93 1.78
N ARG A 95 7.14 -5.86 1.14
CA ARG A 95 6.33 -4.76 0.57
C ARG A 95 5.25 -5.24 -0.41
N PHE A 96 5.49 -6.31 -1.14
CA PHE A 96 4.52 -6.90 -2.07
C PHE A 96 3.17 -7.20 -1.37
N PHE A 97 3.20 -7.79 -0.18
CA PHE A 97 1.98 -8.13 0.56
C PHE A 97 1.23 -6.90 1.07
N ILE A 98 1.94 -5.84 1.43
CA ILE A 98 1.35 -4.57 1.84
C ILE A 98 0.53 -3.96 0.69
N VAL A 99 1.08 -4.00 -0.53
CA VAL A 99 0.35 -3.52 -1.73
C VAL A 99 -0.89 -4.37 -1.98
N LEU A 100 -0.82 -5.70 -1.80
CA LEU A 100 -1.99 -6.57 -1.91
C LEU A 100 -3.07 -6.23 -0.86
N ILE A 101 -2.69 -5.91 0.38
CA ILE A 101 -3.62 -5.46 1.41
C ILE A 101 -4.30 -4.15 0.98
N ALA A 102 -3.52 -3.19 0.47
CA ALA A 102 -4.06 -1.93 -0.05
C ALA A 102 -5.09 -2.16 -1.17
N ILE A 103 -4.79 -3.07 -2.11
CA ILE A 103 -5.69 -3.46 -3.20
C ILE A 103 -6.98 -4.09 -2.67
N VAL A 104 -6.88 -5.06 -1.76
CA VAL A 104 -8.04 -5.80 -1.22
C VAL A 104 -8.97 -4.86 -0.44
N ILE A 105 -8.41 -3.99 0.40
CA ILE A 105 -9.21 -3.01 1.15
C ILE A 105 -9.83 -2.01 0.16
N GLY A 106 -9.05 -1.44 -0.76
CA GLY A 106 -9.52 -0.46 -1.75
C GLY A 106 -10.65 -0.99 -2.61
N ALA A 107 -10.42 -2.12 -3.28
CA ALA A 107 -11.39 -2.76 -4.18
C ALA A 107 -12.72 -3.06 -3.46
N GLY A 108 -12.64 -3.58 -2.23
CA GLY A 108 -13.79 -4.07 -1.48
C GLY A 108 -14.67 -3.01 -0.82
N LEU A 109 -14.33 -1.71 -0.85
CA LEU A 109 -15.08 -0.69 -0.11
C LEU A 109 -16.45 -0.35 -0.71
N PHE A 110 -16.56 -0.35 -2.04
CA PHE A 110 -17.83 -0.14 -2.74
C PHE A 110 -18.41 -1.45 -3.26
N SER A 111 -17.58 -2.24 -3.94
CA SER A 111 -18.01 -3.44 -4.63
C SER A 111 -18.68 -4.48 -3.72
N SER A 112 -18.22 -4.64 -2.48
CA SER A 112 -18.81 -5.59 -1.53
C SER A 112 -20.25 -5.25 -1.17
N GLU A 113 -20.61 -3.97 -1.16
CA GLU A 113 -21.97 -3.54 -0.80
C GLU A 113 -22.94 -3.63 -1.96
N TYR A 114 -22.45 -3.43 -3.18
CA TYR A 114 -23.23 -3.70 -4.39
C TYR A 114 -23.54 -5.19 -4.49
N GLU A 115 -22.55 -6.06 -4.23
CA GLU A 115 -22.75 -7.52 -4.24
C GLU A 115 -23.67 -8.02 -3.12
N GLU A 116 -23.56 -7.46 -1.93
CA GLU A 116 -24.42 -7.81 -0.80
C GLU A 116 -25.83 -7.17 -0.89
N GLY A 117 -26.08 -6.31 -1.88
CA GLY A 117 -27.35 -5.58 -2.03
C GLY A 117 -27.62 -4.56 -0.91
N THR A 118 -26.60 -4.23 -0.10
CA THR A 118 -26.72 -3.29 1.03
C THR A 118 -26.48 -1.84 0.64
N SER A 119 -26.00 -1.61 -0.59
CA SER A 119 -25.75 -0.27 -1.14
C SER A 119 -26.97 0.66 -1.01
N TYR A 120 -28.17 0.18 -1.33
CA TYR A 120 -29.43 0.95 -1.27
C TYR A 120 -29.71 1.52 0.13
N ILE A 121 -29.29 0.84 1.20
CA ILE A 121 -29.47 1.30 2.59
C ILE A 121 -28.58 2.51 2.90
N ILE A 122 -27.43 2.62 2.22
CA ILE A 122 -26.50 3.74 2.40
C ILE A 122 -26.94 4.91 1.50
N TYR A 123 -27.44 4.63 0.30
CA TYR A 123 -27.95 5.63 -0.64
C TYR A 123 -29.24 6.33 -0.18
N THR A 124 -30.06 5.67 0.64
CA THR A 124 -31.30 6.23 1.21
C THR A 124 -31.08 7.15 2.41
N ARG A 125 -29.84 7.28 2.91
CA ARG A 125 -29.52 8.20 4.00
C ARG A 125 -29.23 9.59 3.44
N PRO A 126 -29.55 10.68 4.18
CA PRO A 126 -29.26 12.05 3.78
C PRO A 126 -27.76 12.36 3.94
N LEU A 127 -26.89 11.61 3.26
CA LEU A 127 -25.45 11.80 3.23
C LEU A 127 -25.07 12.33 1.85
N SER A 128 -24.25 13.38 1.81
CA SER A 128 -23.71 13.82 0.53
C SER A 128 -22.79 12.75 -0.06
N ARG A 129 -22.71 12.71 -1.38
CA ARG A 129 -21.84 11.82 -2.16
C ARG A 129 -20.37 11.94 -1.73
N LEU A 130 -19.93 13.16 -1.47
CA LEU A 130 -18.59 13.46 -0.94
C LEU A 130 -18.38 12.91 0.46
N ASP A 131 -19.39 12.95 1.34
CA ASP A 131 -19.28 12.39 2.69
C ASP A 131 -19.21 10.87 2.69
N MET A 132 -19.93 10.22 1.77
CA MET A 132 -19.86 8.78 1.56
C MET A 132 -18.47 8.38 1.06
N TYR A 133 -17.94 9.09 0.05
CA TYR A 133 -16.58 8.89 -0.44
C TYR A 133 -15.55 9.06 0.70
N LEU A 134 -15.56 10.21 1.37
CA LEU A 134 -14.58 10.55 2.41
C LEU A 134 -14.64 9.58 3.58
N GLY A 135 -15.83 9.22 4.07
CA GLY A 135 -15.96 8.31 5.21
C GLY A 135 -15.44 6.92 4.89
N LYS A 136 -15.69 6.42 3.68
CA LYS A 136 -15.18 5.11 3.26
C LYS A 136 -13.69 5.13 3.00
N PHE A 137 -13.21 6.14 2.27
CA PHE A 137 -11.81 6.31 1.94
C PHE A 137 -10.95 6.46 3.20
N LEU A 138 -11.34 7.35 4.12
CA LEU A 138 -10.61 7.56 5.38
C LEU A 138 -10.66 6.31 6.26
N GLY A 139 -11.78 5.61 6.36
CA GLY A 139 -11.89 4.38 7.13
C GLY A 139 -10.94 3.28 6.63
N GLY A 140 -10.95 3.01 5.33
CA GLY A 140 -10.07 2.01 4.72
C GLY A 140 -8.59 2.40 4.78
N PHE A 141 -8.26 3.66 4.46
CA PHE A 141 -6.88 4.15 4.49
C PHE A 141 -6.31 4.24 5.92
N THR A 142 -7.13 4.57 6.92
CA THR A 142 -6.71 4.55 8.33
C THR A 142 -6.37 3.13 8.78
N LEU A 143 -7.21 2.15 8.43
CA LEU A 143 -6.91 0.74 8.70
C LEU A 143 -5.58 0.33 8.08
N LEU A 144 -5.40 0.64 6.78
CA LEU A 144 -4.18 0.34 6.05
C LEU A 144 -2.95 0.99 6.70
N SER A 145 -3.05 2.26 7.11
CA SER A 145 -1.97 2.98 7.78
C SER A 145 -1.59 2.35 9.12
N VAL A 146 -2.58 1.94 9.93
CA VAL A 146 -2.34 1.23 11.19
C VAL A 146 -1.64 -0.10 10.94
N LEU A 147 -2.06 -0.87 9.92
CA LEU A 147 -1.42 -2.13 9.57
C LEU A 147 0.04 -1.94 9.14
N ILE A 148 0.33 -0.94 8.31
CA ILE A 148 1.69 -0.60 7.88
C ILE A 148 2.54 -0.20 9.09
N PHE A 149 1.99 0.60 10.00
CA PHE A 149 2.69 1.01 11.22
C PHE A 149 3.00 -0.19 12.12
N SER A 150 2.02 -1.08 12.36
CA SER A 150 2.21 -2.30 13.15
C SER A 150 3.25 -3.24 12.53
N TYR A 151 3.20 -3.42 11.21
CA TYR A 151 4.20 -4.16 10.46
C TYR A 151 5.59 -3.55 10.59
N ALA A 152 5.71 -2.23 10.40
CA ALA A 152 7.00 -1.55 10.43
C ALA A 152 7.61 -1.58 11.84
N PHE A 153 6.78 -1.36 12.86
CA PHE A 153 7.18 -1.51 14.25
C PHE A 153 7.72 -2.91 14.53
N LEU A 154 7.00 -3.95 14.10
CA LEU A 154 7.44 -5.34 14.29
C LEU A 154 8.73 -5.64 13.51
N GLY A 155 8.87 -5.16 12.28
CA GLY A 155 10.09 -5.34 11.48
C GLY A 155 11.32 -4.69 12.12
N ILE A 156 11.19 -3.45 12.59
CA ILE A 156 12.27 -2.73 13.29
C ILE A 156 12.59 -3.42 14.62
N TRP A 157 11.57 -3.79 15.39
CA TRP A 157 11.74 -4.49 16.66
C TRP A 157 12.48 -5.82 16.48
N LEU A 158 12.05 -6.66 15.53
CA LEU A 158 12.76 -7.91 15.25
C LEU A 158 14.19 -7.66 14.74
N SER A 159 14.41 -6.66 13.88
CA SER A 159 15.76 -6.29 13.45
C SER A 159 16.65 -5.95 14.65
N THR A 160 16.16 -5.20 15.64
CA THR A 160 16.93 -4.89 16.86
C THR A 160 17.23 -6.11 17.71
N VAL A 161 16.27 -7.03 17.85
CA VAL A 161 16.42 -8.22 18.68
C VAL A 161 17.42 -9.20 18.08
N PHE A 162 17.39 -9.40 16.76
CA PHE A 162 18.25 -10.38 16.09
C PHE A 162 19.65 -9.86 15.75
N PHE A 163 19.78 -8.57 15.47
CA PHE A 163 21.03 -8.02 14.94
C PHE A 163 21.65 -6.92 15.81
N GLY A 164 20.93 -6.42 16.80
CA GLY A 164 21.43 -5.43 17.75
C GLY A 164 21.19 -3.99 17.30
N LYS A 165 22.26 -3.20 17.17
CA LYS A 165 22.16 -1.74 17.06
C LYS A 165 21.66 -1.30 15.68
N ILE A 166 20.66 -0.44 15.66
CA ILE A 166 20.20 0.24 14.43
C ILE A 166 21.16 1.37 14.08
N GLU A 167 21.74 1.31 12.89
CA GLU A 167 22.35 2.49 12.25
C GLU A 167 21.35 3.21 11.35
N GLY A 168 21.49 4.55 11.24
CA GLY A 168 20.59 5.37 10.42
C GLY A 168 19.16 5.49 10.95
N TRP A 169 18.96 5.42 12.27
CA TRP A 169 17.65 5.50 12.91
C TRP A 169 16.85 6.76 12.54
N GLN A 170 17.53 7.85 12.14
CA GLN A 170 16.87 9.08 11.71
C GLN A 170 16.01 8.87 10.44
N ALA A 171 16.33 7.89 9.60
CA ALA A 171 15.61 7.61 8.37
C ALA A 171 14.30 6.84 8.60
N ILE A 172 14.17 6.11 9.72
CA ILE A 172 13.00 5.28 10.04
C ILE A 172 11.66 6.02 9.88
N PRO A 173 11.42 7.18 10.52
CA PRO A 173 10.14 7.85 10.42
C PRO A 173 9.81 8.26 8.97
N PHE A 174 10.80 8.74 8.22
CA PHE A 174 10.61 9.14 6.82
C PHE A 174 10.31 7.95 5.92
N VAL A 175 10.99 6.82 6.13
CA VAL A 175 10.73 5.57 5.39
C VAL A 175 9.32 5.05 5.69
N VAL A 176 8.89 5.03 6.95
CA VAL A 176 7.54 4.56 7.33
C VAL A 176 6.45 5.48 6.78
N ILE A 177 6.63 6.80 6.83
CA ILE A 177 5.71 7.77 6.21
C ILE A 177 5.68 7.55 4.70
N GLY A 178 6.84 7.35 4.07
CA GLY A 178 6.95 7.03 2.65
C GLY A 178 6.23 5.72 2.30
N MET A 179 6.26 4.71 3.17
CA MET A 179 5.52 3.46 2.97
C MET A 179 4.02 3.74 2.93
N ILE A 180 3.49 4.46 3.92
CA ILE A 180 2.06 4.81 3.99
C ILE A 180 1.66 5.63 2.75
N TYR A 181 2.47 6.64 2.40
CA TYR A 181 2.21 7.50 1.25
C TYR A 181 2.22 6.73 -0.08
N SER A 182 3.19 5.83 -0.27
CA SER A 182 3.27 5.00 -1.47
C SER A 182 2.04 4.11 -1.69
N GLN A 183 1.40 3.66 -0.59
CA GLN A 183 0.19 2.82 -0.69
C GLN A 183 -1.06 3.61 -1.10
N LEU A 184 -1.05 4.94 -0.96
CA LEU A 184 -2.17 5.80 -1.38
C LEU A 184 -2.53 5.57 -2.85
N MET A 185 -1.52 5.39 -3.70
CA MET A 185 -1.66 5.18 -5.13
C MET A 185 -2.42 3.87 -5.44
N PHE A 186 -1.92 2.72 -5.00
CA PHE A 186 -2.60 1.44 -5.28
C PHE A 186 -3.94 1.32 -4.58
N TYR A 187 -4.07 1.86 -3.36
CA TYR A 187 -5.34 1.91 -2.64
C TYR A 187 -6.40 2.71 -3.43
N SER A 188 -6.06 3.88 -3.95
CA SER A 188 -6.99 4.75 -4.69
C SER A 188 -7.34 4.21 -6.07
N ILE A 189 -6.40 3.60 -6.79
CA ILE A 189 -6.66 2.87 -8.05
C ILE A 189 -7.65 1.72 -7.82
N SER A 190 -7.43 0.92 -6.78
CA SER A 190 -8.33 -0.19 -6.45
C SER A 190 -9.70 0.30 -5.99
N TYR A 191 -9.75 1.39 -5.23
CA TYR A 191 -10.99 2.03 -4.82
C TYR A 191 -11.82 2.49 -6.01
N MET A 192 -11.18 3.11 -7.01
CA MET A 192 -11.79 3.49 -8.28
C MET A 192 -12.39 2.29 -9.01
N PHE A 193 -11.62 1.21 -9.18
CA PHE A 193 -12.14 -0.02 -9.81
C PHE A 193 -13.27 -0.65 -9.00
N GLY A 194 -13.25 -0.55 -7.67
CA GLY A 194 -14.33 -1.01 -6.78
C GLY A 194 -15.66 -0.32 -7.08
N GLN A 195 -15.62 0.97 -7.39
CA GLN A 195 -16.80 1.74 -7.77
C GLN A 195 -17.23 1.48 -9.22
N LEU A 196 -16.28 1.41 -10.16
CA LEU A 196 -16.58 1.22 -11.59
C LEU A 196 -17.19 -0.15 -11.91
N PHE A 197 -16.59 -1.23 -11.41
CA PHE A 197 -17.03 -2.59 -11.77
C PHE A 197 -18.21 -3.09 -10.92
N ARG A 198 -18.44 -2.50 -9.75
CA ARG A 198 -19.50 -2.90 -8.79
C ARG A 198 -19.48 -4.40 -8.39
N ARG A 199 -18.38 -5.11 -8.70
CA ARG A 199 -18.11 -6.52 -8.36
C ARG A 199 -16.72 -6.63 -7.76
N SER A 200 -16.63 -7.21 -6.56
CA SER A 200 -15.41 -7.26 -5.75
C SER A 200 -14.34 -8.11 -6.41
N THR A 201 -14.72 -9.26 -6.95
CA THR A 201 -13.79 -10.15 -7.64
C THR A 201 -13.17 -9.48 -8.86
N LEU A 202 -13.97 -8.79 -9.70
CA LEU A 202 -13.45 -8.11 -10.88
C LEU A 202 -12.55 -6.93 -10.52
N SER A 203 -12.95 -6.10 -9.56
CA SER A 203 -12.13 -4.97 -9.11
C SER A 203 -10.78 -5.43 -8.55
N LEU A 204 -10.78 -6.51 -7.76
CA LEU A 204 -9.56 -7.09 -7.21
C LEU A 204 -8.66 -7.64 -8.32
N LEU A 205 -9.22 -8.42 -9.26
CA LEU A 205 -8.46 -9.00 -10.37
C LEU A 205 -7.82 -7.92 -11.26
N VAL A 206 -8.56 -6.88 -11.63
CA VAL A 206 -8.03 -5.80 -12.47
C VAL A 206 -6.95 -5.02 -11.73
N SER A 207 -7.16 -4.70 -10.45
CA SER A 207 -6.15 -4.03 -9.63
C SER A 207 -4.85 -4.83 -9.51
N MET A 208 -4.99 -6.14 -9.32
CA MET A 208 -3.85 -7.05 -9.20
C MET A 208 -3.14 -7.25 -10.54
N ALA A 209 -3.90 -7.28 -11.65
CA ALA A 209 -3.33 -7.28 -12.99
C ALA A 209 -2.51 -6.02 -13.26
N VAL A 210 -3.00 -4.83 -12.86
CA VAL A 210 -2.23 -3.58 -12.94
C VAL A 210 -0.92 -3.71 -12.15
N LEU A 211 -0.95 -4.20 -10.91
CA LEU A 211 0.28 -4.40 -10.14
C LEU A 211 1.28 -5.32 -10.86
N LEU A 212 0.84 -6.51 -11.29
CA LEU A 212 1.72 -7.53 -11.84
C LEU A 212 2.25 -7.17 -13.23
N ILE A 213 1.39 -6.68 -14.12
CA ILE A 213 1.77 -6.31 -15.50
C ILE A 213 2.75 -5.14 -15.47
N PHE A 214 2.45 -4.09 -14.71
CA PHE A 214 3.35 -2.94 -14.63
C PHE A 214 4.68 -3.29 -13.94
N SER A 215 4.69 -4.22 -12.97
CA SER A 215 5.92 -4.70 -12.35
C SER A 215 6.79 -5.48 -13.35
N ALA A 216 6.18 -6.33 -14.18
CA ALA A 216 6.89 -7.05 -15.23
C ALA A 216 7.44 -6.11 -16.29
N ILE A 217 6.63 -5.14 -16.75
CA ILE A 217 7.06 -4.10 -17.70
C ILE A 217 8.23 -3.30 -17.13
N GLN A 218 8.14 -2.85 -15.87
CA GLN A 218 9.22 -2.13 -15.21
C GLN A 218 10.52 -2.93 -15.21
N GLY A 219 10.49 -4.20 -14.79
CA GLY A 219 11.69 -5.04 -14.75
C GLY A 219 12.34 -5.20 -16.13
N VAL A 220 11.54 -5.40 -17.17
CA VAL A 220 12.06 -5.49 -18.56
C VAL A 220 12.66 -4.16 -19.01
N LEU A 221 11.99 -3.04 -18.75
CA LEU A 221 12.48 -1.71 -19.15
C LEU A 221 13.76 -1.32 -18.41
N GLU A 222 13.88 -1.60 -17.12
CA GLU A 222 15.11 -1.33 -16.34
C GLU A 222 16.31 -2.11 -16.91
N VAL A 223 16.13 -3.39 -17.23
CA VAL A 223 17.16 -4.22 -17.87
C VAL A 223 17.55 -3.64 -19.24
N LEU A 224 16.57 -3.34 -20.10
CA LEU A 224 16.84 -2.78 -21.43
C LEU A 224 17.53 -1.40 -21.37
N ALA A 225 17.13 -0.54 -20.43
CA ALA A 225 17.75 0.75 -20.22
C ALA A 225 19.23 0.61 -19.81
N SER A 226 19.55 -0.36 -18.95
CA SER A 226 20.91 -0.63 -18.51
C SER A 226 21.82 -1.17 -19.64
N LEU A 227 21.26 -2.00 -20.53
CA LEU A 227 22.03 -2.65 -21.60
C LEU A 227 22.29 -1.73 -22.80
N ARG A 228 21.32 -0.88 -23.16
CA ARG A 228 21.38 -0.06 -24.38
C ARG A 228 21.64 1.42 -24.14
N GLY A 229 21.74 1.87 -22.89
CA GLY A 229 21.99 3.28 -22.56
C GLY A 229 20.90 4.24 -23.05
N LEU A 230 19.68 3.73 -23.27
CA LEU A 230 18.57 4.50 -23.86
C LEU A 230 17.92 5.40 -22.81
N GLU A 231 18.25 6.69 -22.82
CA GLU A 231 17.72 7.67 -21.86
C GLU A 231 16.21 7.88 -21.99
N TYR A 232 15.64 7.75 -23.19
CA TYR A 232 14.20 7.89 -23.40
C TYR A 232 13.38 6.86 -22.60
N LEU A 233 13.92 5.66 -22.41
CA LEU A 233 13.24 4.59 -21.68
C LEU A 233 13.06 4.94 -20.20
N LYS A 234 13.93 5.80 -19.64
CA LYS A 234 13.84 6.30 -18.26
C LYS A 234 12.55 7.10 -18.03
N ASN A 235 12.15 7.93 -19.00
CA ASN A 235 10.94 8.73 -18.91
C ASN A 235 9.68 7.86 -18.85
N VAL A 236 9.68 6.73 -19.58
CA VAL A 236 8.57 5.77 -19.54
C VAL A 236 8.49 5.08 -18.18
N VAL A 237 9.64 4.73 -17.58
CA VAL A 237 9.71 4.11 -16.26
C VAL A 237 9.14 5.02 -15.17
N TYR A 238 9.40 6.33 -15.23
CA TYR A 238 8.89 7.28 -14.24
C TYR A 238 7.37 7.36 -14.17
N VAL A 239 6.68 7.09 -15.27
CA VAL A 239 5.21 7.12 -15.32
C VAL A 239 4.62 5.85 -14.70
N LEU A 240 5.39 4.77 -14.55
CA LEU A 240 4.85 3.51 -14.05
C LEU A 240 4.49 3.61 -12.55
N PRO A 241 3.29 3.14 -12.15
CA PRO A 241 2.87 3.18 -10.76
C PRO A 241 3.80 2.35 -9.87
N THR A 242 4.27 1.20 -10.36
CA THR A 242 5.15 0.29 -9.62
C THR A 242 6.51 0.91 -9.29
N TRP A 243 7.02 1.79 -10.17
CA TRP A 243 8.24 2.54 -9.93
C TRP A 243 8.02 3.57 -8.82
N ALA A 244 7.00 4.41 -8.95
CA ALA A 244 6.69 5.43 -7.95
C ALA A 244 6.43 4.83 -6.56
N ALA A 245 5.82 3.64 -6.51
CA ALA A 245 5.57 2.93 -5.25
C ALA A 245 6.86 2.51 -4.51
N ASN A 246 8.04 2.53 -5.15
CA ASN A 246 9.34 2.24 -4.53
C ASN A 246 9.86 3.45 -3.70
N LEU A 247 9.07 4.51 -3.56
CA LEU A 247 9.39 5.70 -2.77
C LEU A 247 10.06 5.43 -1.39
N PRO A 248 9.68 4.42 -0.59
CA PRO A 248 10.39 4.13 0.67
C PRO A 248 11.86 3.79 0.47
N LEU A 249 12.19 3.09 -0.61
CA LEU A 249 13.57 2.79 -1.00
C LEU A 249 14.28 4.06 -1.48
N TYR A 250 13.63 4.94 -2.24
CA TYR A 250 14.25 6.19 -2.70
C TYR A 250 14.60 7.12 -1.53
N ILE A 251 13.70 7.25 -0.54
CA ILE A 251 13.99 7.97 0.70
C ILE A 251 15.17 7.34 1.45
N SER A 252 15.24 6.00 1.49
CA SER A 252 16.36 5.29 2.13
C SER A 252 17.68 5.61 1.44
N ILE A 253 17.71 5.66 0.10
CA ILE A 253 18.89 5.98 -0.70
C ILE A 253 19.34 7.43 -0.47
N GLU A 254 18.40 8.37 -0.43
CA GLU A 254 18.70 9.80 -0.25
C GLU A 254 19.24 10.10 1.16
N LEU A 255 18.64 9.51 2.19
CA LEU A 255 19.06 9.72 3.58
C LEU A 255 20.30 8.93 3.98
N LEU A 256 20.58 7.80 3.29
CA LEU A 256 21.68 6.90 3.61
C LEU A 256 22.52 6.63 2.34
N PRO A 257 23.54 7.47 2.06
CA PRO A 257 24.31 7.40 0.81
C PRO A 257 24.97 6.03 0.56
N GLU A 258 25.33 5.31 1.62
CA GLU A 258 25.90 3.96 1.54
C GLU A 258 24.91 2.93 0.96
N VAL A 259 23.61 3.12 1.21
CA VAL A 259 22.53 2.32 0.58
C VAL A 259 22.45 2.64 -0.90
N GLY A 260 22.63 3.90 -1.29
CA GLY A 260 22.68 4.33 -2.68
C GLY A 260 23.84 3.70 -3.46
N VAL A 261 25.05 3.69 -2.88
CA VAL A 261 26.24 3.04 -3.49
C VAL A 261 26.01 1.54 -3.65
N PHE A 262 25.41 0.91 -2.65
CA PHE A 262 25.04 -0.50 -2.70
C PHE A 262 24.02 -0.79 -3.82
N MET A 263 22.92 -0.03 -3.87
CA MET A 263 21.90 -0.21 -4.90
C MET A 263 22.47 0.05 -6.30
N GLY A 264 23.22 1.14 -6.49
CA GLY A 264 23.86 1.48 -7.77
C GLY A 264 24.82 0.41 -8.31
N ARG A 265 25.33 -0.47 -7.44
CA ARG A 265 26.16 -1.62 -7.82
C ARG A 265 25.37 -2.89 -8.11
N MET A 266 24.15 -3.01 -7.57
CA MET A 266 23.21 -4.08 -7.93
C MET A 266 22.49 -3.81 -9.26
N GLY A 267 22.48 -2.56 -9.72
CA GLY A 267 21.91 -2.16 -10.99
C GLY A 267 21.76 -0.64 -11.09
N THR A 268 21.37 -0.15 -12.26
CA THR A 268 21.03 1.28 -12.43
C THR A 268 19.65 1.55 -11.86
N PHE A 269 19.58 1.93 -10.59
CA PHE A 269 18.33 2.40 -9.98
C PHE A 269 18.16 3.88 -10.25
N ILE A 270 17.08 4.21 -10.94
CA ILE A 270 16.67 5.59 -11.14
C ILE A 270 15.84 5.96 -9.92
N SER A 271 16.45 6.70 -8.98
CA SER A 271 15.81 7.11 -7.73
C SER A 271 15.59 8.62 -7.75
N ASP A 272 14.33 9.04 -7.70
CA ASP A 272 13.96 10.43 -7.50
C ASP A 272 12.72 10.50 -6.60
N VAL A 273 12.93 11.01 -5.37
CA VAL A 273 11.88 11.08 -4.34
C VAL A 273 10.79 12.06 -4.74
N TRP A 274 11.14 13.18 -5.38
CA TRP A 274 10.20 14.23 -5.76
C TRP A 274 9.32 13.79 -6.91
N VAL A 275 9.92 13.20 -7.95
CA VAL A 275 9.17 12.68 -9.11
C VAL A 275 8.26 11.53 -8.69
N ALA A 276 8.76 10.58 -7.87
CA ALA A 276 7.92 9.50 -7.35
C ALA A 276 6.73 10.02 -6.54
N SER A 277 6.97 11.03 -5.69
CA SER A 277 5.90 11.64 -4.89
C SER A 277 4.85 12.32 -5.76
N LEU A 278 5.28 13.06 -6.78
CA LEU A 278 4.40 13.73 -7.74
C LEU A 278 3.55 12.72 -8.51
N VAL A 279 4.15 11.62 -8.97
CA VAL A 279 3.43 10.56 -9.70
C VAL A 279 2.37 9.89 -8.82
N ILE A 280 2.69 9.57 -7.55
CA ILE A 280 1.71 9.07 -6.58
C ILE A 280 0.53 10.03 -6.43
N LEU A 281 0.81 11.33 -6.31
CA LEU A 281 -0.21 12.36 -6.19
C LEU A 281 -1.09 12.44 -7.44
N LEU A 282 -0.51 12.41 -8.63
CA LEU A 282 -1.25 12.43 -9.89
C LEU A 282 -2.20 11.24 -10.03
N TYR A 283 -1.73 10.03 -9.73
CA TYR A 283 -2.58 8.83 -9.74
C TYR A 283 -3.69 8.90 -8.69
N PHE A 284 -3.39 9.43 -7.51
CA PHE A 284 -4.39 9.65 -6.47
C PHE A 284 -5.47 10.65 -6.91
N LEU A 285 -5.08 11.78 -7.50
CA LEU A 285 -6.03 12.77 -8.00
C LEU A 285 -6.87 12.22 -9.15
N PHE A 286 -6.24 11.56 -10.12
CA PHE A 286 -6.93 10.97 -11.27
C PHE A 286 -7.97 9.94 -10.81
N SER A 287 -7.57 8.97 -9.99
CA SER A 287 -8.47 7.92 -9.49
C SER A 287 -9.60 8.48 -8.62
N THR A 288 -9.31 9.51 -7.81
CA THR A 288 -10.32 10.19 -6.99
C THR A 288 -11.35 10.91 -7.86
N THR A 289 -10.92 11.67 -8.87
CA THR A 289 -11.83 12.38 -9.77
C THR A 289 -12.73 11.42 -10.53
N VAL A 290 -12.17 10.32 -11.07
CA VAL A 290 -12.96 9.28 -11.76
C VAL A 290 -13.97 8.64 -10.81
N THR A 291 -13.57 8.35 -9.57
CA THR A 291 -14.46 7.76 -8.57
C THR A 291 -15.62 8.69 -8.23
N LEU A 292 -15.34 9.98 -8.01
CA LEU A 292 -16.35 10.98 -7.69
C LEU A 292 -17.31 11.21 -8.84
N TYR A 293 -16.81 11.27 -10.07
CA TYR A 293 -17.62 11.37 -11.28
C TYR A 293 -18.57 10.17 -11.41
N SER A 294 -18.04 8.94 -11.30
CA SER A 294 -18.83 7.71 -11.36
C SER A 294 -19.90 7.63 -10.27
N LEU A 295 -19.60 8.13 -9.08
CA LEU A 295 -20.51 8.14 -7.94
C LEU A 295 -21.63 9.20 -8.09
N HIS A 296 -21.37 10.29 -8.82
CA HIS A 296 -22.41 11.26 -9.19
C HIS A 296 -23.32 10.72 -10.29
N GLU A 297 -22.78 10.04 -11.30
CA GLU A 297 -23.55 9.49 -12.43
C GLU A 297 -24.47 8.34 -12.01
N SER A 298 -24.10 7.58 -10.97
CA SER A 298 -24.91 6.45 -10.48
C SER A 298 -26.30 6.83 -9.93
N ASP A 299 -26.65 8.11 -9.80
CA ASP A 299 -28.00 8.61 -9.48
C ASP A 299 -28.95 8.66 -10.68
N LEU A 300 -28.43 8.71 -11.93
CA LEU A 300 -29.25 8.95 -13.12
C LEU A 300 -29.89 7.67 -13.69
N ALA A 301 -29.58 6.52 -13.10
CA ALA A 301 -30.13 5.22 -13.45
C ALA A 301 -31.06 4.71 -12.33
N SER A 302 -32.11 5.48 -12.06
CA SER A 302 -33.33 5.02 -11.36
C SER A 302 -34.44 4.85 -12.38
#